data_AF-A0A4R6Y6A0-F1
#
_entry.id   AF-A0A4R6Y6A0-F1
#
_cell.length_a   1.000
_cell.length_b   1.000
_cell.length_c   1.000
_cell.angle_alpha   90.00
_cell.angle_beta   90.00
_cell.angle_gamma   90.00
#
_symmetry.space_group_name_H-M   'P 1'
#
loop_
_entity.id
_entity.type
_entity.pdbx_description
1 polymer ?
#
loop_
_entity_poly.entity_id
_entity_poly.type
_entity_poly.pdbx_seq_one_letter_code
_entity_poly.pdbx_strand_id
1 'polypeptide(L)' 'MSVIECFMNWWNSLARRNGKLMFRNQREAAEFVRQVHNRNGGPNAKLLAMRERYLEANSGSNVGEAA' A
#
# COMPACT_ATOMS: atom_id res chain seq x y z
N MET A 1 -10.65 -10.36 18.53
CA MET A 1 -9.30 -9.85 18.23
C MET A 1 -9.44 -8.78 17.16
N SER A 2 -8.96 -7.56 17.41
CA SER A 2 -9.09 -6.46 16.45
C SER A 2 -8.15 -6.63 15.25
N VAL A 3 -8.44 -5.97 14.13
CA VAL A 3 -7.59 -6.01 12.93
C VAL A 3 -6.17 -5.50 13.24
N ILE A 4 -6.06 -4.48 14.10
CA ILE A 4 -4.78 -3.92 14.54
C ILE A 4 -4.02 -4.90 15.45
N GLU A 5 -4.70 -5.64 16.32
CA GLU A 5 -4.07 -6.69 17.14
C GLU A 5 -3.51 -7.82 16.26
N CYS A 6 -4.26 -8.24 15.26
CA CYS A 6 -3.82 -9.27 14.30
C CYS A 6 -2.58 -8.81 13.53
N PHE A 7 -2.61 -7.58 13.00
CA PHE A 7 -1.46 -6.95 12.34
C PHE A 7 -0.25 -6.86 13.26
N MET A 8 -0.43 -6.40 14.50
CA MET A 8 0.65 -6.22 15.47
C MET A 8 1.33 -7.55 15.79
N ASN A 9 0.55 -8.62 16.01
CA ASN A 9 1.08 -9.95 16.30
C ASN A 9 1.87 -10.52 15.11
N TRP A 10 1.33 -10.39 13.91
CA TRP A 10 2.02 -10.81 12.68
C TRP A 10 3.33 -10.03 12.48
N TRP A 11 3.27 -8.70 12.58
CA TRP A 11 4.44 -7.84 12.40
C TRP A 11 5.53 -8.15 13.43
N ASN A 12 5.19 -8.27 14.70
CA ASN A 12 6.14 -8.55 15.77
C ASN A 12 6.78 -9.95 15.60
N SER A 13 6.03 -10.94 15.12
CA SER A 13 6.57 -12.25 14.78
C SER A 13 7.62 -12.18 13.65
N LEU A 14 7.32 -11.40 12.60
CA LEU A 14 8.25 -11.18 11.48
C LEU A 14 9.48 -10.37 11.93
N ALA A 15 9.26 -9.35 12.75
CA ALA A 15 10.30 -8.45 13.25
C ALA A 15 11.35 -9.17 14.09
N ARG A 16 10.92 -10.14 14.92
CA ARG A 16 11.82 -11.03 15.67
C ARG A 16 12.80 -11.81 14.78
N ARG A 17 12.37 -12.20 13.58
CA ARG A 17 13.20 -12.99 12.64
C ARG A 17 14.13 -12.12 11.81
N ASN A 18 13.70 -10.91 11.47
CA ASN A 18 14.38 -10.06 10.49
C ASN A 18 15.09 -8.85 11.11
N GLY A 19 15.18 -8.78 12.45
CA GLY A 19 15.80 -7.67 13.17
C GLY A 19 15.07 -6.32 13.04
N LYS A 20 13.79 -6.34 12.65
CA LYS A 20 12.99 -5.11 12.53
C LYS A 20 12.47 -4.67 13.90
N LEU A 21 12.07 -3.39 14.01
CA LEU A 21 11.45 -2.87 15.23
C LEU A 21 10.06 -3.47 15.44
N MET A 22 9.79 -3.86 16.68
CA MET A 22 8.48 -4.36 17.13
C MET A 22 7.61 -3.22 17.66
N PHE A 23 6.30 -3.32 17.47
CA PHE A 23 5.33 -2.43 18.11
C PHE A 23 5.10 -2.83 19.57
N ARG A 24 5.05 -1.84 20.46
CA ARG A 24 4.81 -2.03 21.90
C ARG A 24 3.33 -2.04 22.25
N ASN A 25 2.51 -1.29 21.50
CA ASN A 25 1.08 -1.17 21.74
C ASN A 25 0.31 -0.92 20.44
N GLN A 26 -1.02 -1.05 20.51
CA GLN A 26 -1.91 -0.89 19.35
C GLN A 26 -1.88 0.52 18.75
N ARG A 27 -1.65 1.55 19.59
CA ARG A 27 -1.58 2.94 19.14
C ARG A 27 -0.41 3.14 18.18
N GLU A 28 0.77 2.64 18.54
CA GLU A 28 1.98 2.72 17.70
C GLU A 28 1.76 2.02 16.35
N ALA A 29 1.14 0.83 16.37
CA ALA A 29 0.81 0.08 15.16
C ALA A 29 -0.19 0.85 14.27
N ALA A 30 -1.22 1.46 14.85
CA ALA A 30 -2.21 2.25 14.12
C ALA A 30 -1.60 3.53 13.53
N GLU A 31 -0.76 4.24 14.29
CA GLU A 31 -0.04 5.43 13.81
C GLU A 31 0.91 5.09 12.66
N PHE A 32 1.61 3.95 12.74
CA PHE A 32 2.46 3.45 11.68
C PHE A 32 1.66 3.16 10.39
N VAL A 33 0.55 2.41 10.49
CA VAL A 33 -0.31 2.12 9.33
C VAL A 33 -0.85 3.41 8.72
N ARG A 34 -1.27 4.38 9.54
CA ARG A 34 -1.73 5.69 9.08
C ARG A 34 -0.63 6.47 8.37
N GLN A 35 0.59 6.47 8.90
CA GLN A 35 1.73 7.13 8.25
C GLN A 35 2.08 6.47 6.92
N VAL A 36 2.12 5.14 6.86
CA VAL A 36 2.37 4.39 5.62
C VAL A 36 1.31 4.70 4.58
N HIS A 37 0.04 4.73 4.98
CA HIS A 37 -1.08 5.09 4.11
C HIS A 37 -0.98 6.54 3.62
N ASN A 38 -0.67 7.49 4.50
CA ASN A 38 -0.53 8.90 4.10
C ASN A 38 0.67 9.11 3.18
N ARG A 39 1.76 8.37 3.38
CA ARG A 39 3.00 8.50 2.60
C ARG A 39 2.93 7.81 1.23
N ASN A 40 2.32 6.63 1.18
CA ASN A 40 2.25 5.82 -0.05
C ASN A 40 0.93 6.01 -0.80
N GLY A 41 0.02 6.81 -0.24
CA GLY A 41 -1.37 6.90 -0.66
C GLY A 41 -2.20 5.71 -0.16
N GLY A 42 -3.49 5.74 -0.48
CA GLY A 42 -4.37 4.59 -0.21
C GLY A 42 -3.85 3.31 -0.88
N PRO A 43 -4.30 2.13 -0.44
CA PRO A 43 -3.80 0.83 -0.91
C PRO A 43 -3.75 0.65 -2.43
N ASN A 44 -4.46 1.49 -3.20
CA ASN A 44 -4.49 1.47 -4.66
C ASN A 44 -3.97 2.75 -5.34
N ALA A 45 -3.42 3.74 -4.63
CA ALA A 45 -3.04 5.02 -5.27
C ALA A 45 -1.99 4.84 -6.38
N LYS A 46 -0.96 4.01 -6.13
CA LYS A 46 0.09 3.73 -7.11
C LYS A 46 -0.41 2.86 -8.28
N LEU A 47 -1.35 1.94 -8.01
CA LEU A 47 -1.99 1.09 -9.03
C LEU A 47 -2.95 1.91 -9.90
N LEU A 48 -3.70 2.84 -9.31
CA LEU A 48 -4.58 3.78 -10.01
C LEU A 48 -3.77 4.72 -10.90
N ALA A 49 -2.69 5.30 -10.39
CA ALA A 49 -1.79 6.13 -11.18
C ALA A 49 -1.14 5.35 -12.34
N MET A 50 -0.81 4.07 -12.12
CA MET A 50 -0.27 3.22 -13.19
C MET A 50 -1.35 2.87 -14.24
N ARG A 51 -2.59 2.64 -13.80
CA ARG A 51 -3.74 2.42 -14.68
C ARG A 51 -4.07 3.66 -15.52
N GLU A 52 -4.03 4.85 -14.94
CA GLU A 52 -4.22 6.12 -15.67
C GLU A 52 -3.19 6.26 -16.79
N ARG A 53 -1.90 6.07 -16.48
CA ARG A 53 -0.84 6.12 -17.51
C ARG A 53 -1.04 5.11 -18.63
N TYR A 54 -1.53 3.91 -18.31
CA TYR A 54 -1.83 2.90 -19.32
C TYR A 54 -3.00 3.34 -20.22
N LEU A 55 -4.07 3.89 -19.65
CA LEU A 55 -5.20 4.41 -20.41
C LEU A 55 -4.80 5.58 -21.31
N GLU A 56 -3.93 6.49 -20.84
CA GLU A 56 -3.38 7.60 -21.62
C GLU A 56 -2.52 7.12 -22.80
N ALA A 57 -1.67 6.11 -22.59
CA ALA A 57 -0.85 5.54 -23.66
C ALA A 57 -1.71 4.80 -24.71
N ASN A 58 -2.79 4.15 -24.27
CA ASN A 58 -3.65 3.36 -25.15
C ASN A 58 -4.72 4.20 -25.87
N SER A 59 -5.14 5.34 -25.30
CA SER A 59 -6.07 6.26 -25.96
C SER A 59 -5.46 6.99 -27.16
N GLY A 60 -4.12 7.12 -27.21
CA GLY A 60 -3.38 7.63 -28.36
C GLY A 60 -3.22 6.64 -29.53
N SER A 61 -3.53 5.35 -29.34
CA SER A 61 -3.33 4.31 -30.36
C SER A 61 -4.56 4.04 -31.25
N ASN A 62 -5.70 4.68 -30.99
CA ASN A 62 -6.95 4.50 -31.76
C ASN A 62 -7.15 5.51 -32.91
N VAL A 63 -6.12 6.25 -33.34
CA VAL A 63 -6.20 7.20 -34.48
C VAL A 63 -5.30 6.77 -35.65
N GLY A 64 -4.99 5.48 -35.75
CA GLY A 64 -4.06 4.94 -36.76
C GLY A 64 -4.62 3.86 -37.70
N GLU A 65 -5.87 3.42 -37.53
CA GLU A 65 -6.53 2.45 -38.43
C GLU A 65 -7.97 2.87 -38.70
N ALA A 66 -8.13 3.95 -39.46
CA ALA A 66 -9.32 4.16 -40.28
C ALA A 66 -8.83 4.60 -41.66
N ALA A 67 -9.05 3.70 -42.61
CA ALA A 67 -8.77 3.81 -44.04
C ALA A 67 -9.42 5.02 -44.71
#